data_AF-A0AA38ZGN8-F1
#
_entry.id   AF-A0AA38ZGN8-F1
#
_cell.length_a   1.000
_cell.length_b   1.000
_cell.length_c   1.000
_cell.angle_alpha   90.00
_cell.angle_beta   90.00
_cell.angle_gamma   90.00
#
_symmetry.space_group_name_H-M   'P 1'
#
loop_
_entity.id
_entity.type
_entity.pdbx_description
1 polymer ?
#
loop_
_entity_poly.entity_id
_entity_poly.type
_entity_poly.pdbx_seq_one_letter_code
_entity_poly.pdbx_strand_id
1 'polypeptide(L)'
;MSKFQCVSCVVILLFLLNSTPTHCHTKGIRPKNSAGKRLSTNMTQTQFSEQQFMKWVRFVGSLRHSLFKEAKNKLFPSYTITVNKNSMAGDFRSIQDAIDSLPFVNQERVVIKVQAGVYTEKVNIPALKSFITIEGAGADKTVVQWGDTAQTIGGKGQPIGTYNSATFAVNSPYFIAKNITFKNTTPVPAPGAVGKQAVALRISGDTAAFLGCKFLGAQDTLYDHLGRHYYKDCYIEGSVDFIFGNSLSLFEGCHVHAIAQTTGALTAQGRSSLLEDTGFSFVNCKVTGSGALYLGRAWGPFSRVVFAYTYMDDIIIPKGWYNWGDPSREM
;
A
#
# COMPACT_ATOMS: atom_id res chain seq x y z
N MET A 1 67.94 17.10 33.50
CA MET A 1 68.14 18.41 32.84
C MET A 1 67.38 18.42 31.52
N SER A 2 66.51 19.40 31.39
CA SER A 2 65.70 19.87 30.24
C SER A 2 66.09 19.40 28.83
N LYS A 3 65.09 18.92 28.06
CA LYS A 3 64.52 19.59 26.86
C LYS A 3 63.58 18.61 26.12
N PHE A 4 62.26 18.75 26.30
CA PHE A 4 61.27 18.19 25.37
C PHE A 4 60.91 19.26 24.34
N GLN A 5 61.16 18.95 23.07
CA GLN A 5 60.93 19.83 21.94
C GLN A 5 59.43 19.94 21.61
N CYS A 6 59.06 21.18 21.33
CA CYS A 6 57.79 21.67 20.83
C CYS A 6 57.55 21.17 19.39
N VAL A 7 56.40 20.53 19.13
CA VAL A 7 55.85 20.42 17.77
C VAL A 7 54.37 20.76 17.85
N SER A 8 54.03 21.92 17.28
CA SER A 8 52.67 22.43 17.14
C SER A 8 51.90 21.63 16.10
N CYS A 9 50.74 21.08 16.47
CA CYS A 9 49.77 20.55 15.52
C CYS A 9 48.85 21.70 15.05
N VAL A 10 49.15 22.25 13.88
CA VAL A 10 48.23 23.14 13.16
C VAL A 10 47.21 22.26 12.43
N VAL A 11 45.97 22.26 12.90
CA VAL A 11 44.82 21.65 12.23
C VAL A 11 44.38 22.58 11.10
N ILE A 12 44.57 22.15 9.84
CA ILE A 12 43.98 22.82 8.68
C ILE A 12 42.65 22.13 8.36
N LEU A 13 41.54 22.80 8.68
CA LEU A 13 40.21 22.50 8.16
C LEU A 13 40.16 22.86 6.68
N LEU A 14 40.04 21.87 5.80
CA LEU A 14 39.67 22.05 4.40
C LEU A 14 38.22 21.59 4.22
N PHE A 15 37.31 22.56 4.28
CA PHE A 15 35.95 22.43 3.76
C PHE A 15 36.03 22.28 2.23
N LEU A 16 35.88 21.05 1.73
CA LEU A 16 35.60 20.82 0.31
C LEU A 16 34.08 20.80 0.12
N LEU A 17 33.56 21.94 -0.33
CA LEU A 17 32.32 22.07 -1.08
C LEU A 17 32.44 21.23 -2.36
N ASN A 18 32.11 19.95 -2.28
CA ASN A 18 31.74 19.14 -3.44
C ASN A 18 30.23 18.99 -3.43
N SER A 19 29.55 20.04 -3.88
CA SER A 19 28.18 19.95 -4.37
C SER A 19 28.20 19.12 -5.66
N THR A 20 28.12 17.80 -5.52
CA THR A 20 27.76 16.94 -6.64
C THR A 20 26.36 17.34 -7.11
N PRO A 21 26.13 17.52 -8.42
CA PRO A 21 24.81 17.86 -8.91
C PRO A 21 23.88 16.71 -8.57
N THR A 22 22.84 16.99 -7.80
CA THR A 22 21.72 16.07 -7.62
C THR A 22 21.16 15.76 -9.00
N HIS A 23 21.44 14.56 -9.50
CA HIS A 23 20.82 14.07 -10.73
C HIS A 23 19.33 13.88 -10.47
N CYS A 24 18.56 14.92 -10.76
CA CYS A 24 17.11 14.84 -10.81
C CYS A 24 16.73 13.90 -11.97
N HIS A 25 16.39 12.65 -11.65
CA HIS A 25 15.94 11.65 -12.62
C HIS A 25 14.46 11.89 -13.02
N THR A 26 14.10 13.11 -13.42
CA THR A 26 12.75 13.43 -13.92
C THR A 26 12.62 13.35 -15.44
N LYS A 27 13.69 13.00 -16.17
CA LYS A 27 13.63 12.87 -17.64
C LYS A 27 12.76 11.70 -18.14
N GLY A 28 12.36 10.77 -17.26
CA GLY A 28 11.61 9.56 -17.63
C GLY A 28 10.08 9.67 -17.62
N ILE A 29 9.50 10.66 -16.92
CA ILE A 29 8.04 10.80 -16.79
C ILE A 29 7.65 12.28 -16.95
N ARG A 30 7.77 12.80 -18.18
CA ARG A 30 6.95 13.95 -18.58
C ARG A 30 5.76 13.40 -19.36
N PRO A 31 4.50 13.74 -19.02
CA PRO A 31 3.38 13.52 -19.94
C PRO A 31 3.70 14.29 -21.22
N LYS A 32 4.04 13.59 -22.30
CA LYS A 32 4.11 14.22 -23.61
C LYS A 32 2.67 14.58 -23.99
N ASN A 33 2.41 15.86 -24.26
CA ASN A 33 1.24 16.26 -25.04
C ASN A 33 1.28 15.50 -26.36
N SER A 34 0.43 14.48 -26.48
CA SER A 34 0.34 13.62 -27.65
C SER A 34 -0.64 14.22 -28.64
N ALA A 35 -0.22 15.29 -29.31
CA ALA A 35 -0.81 15.63 -30.59
C ALA A 35 -0.37 14.55 -31.60
N GLY A 36 -1.34 13.74 -32.06
CA GLY A 36 -1.24 13.01 -33.33
C GLY A 36 -0.31 11.78 -33.36
N LYS A 37 -0.65 10.72 -32.64
CA LYS A 37 -0.42 9.35 -33.14
C LYS A 37 -1.68 8.53 -32.92
N ARG A 38 -2.27 8.10 -34.03
CA ARG A 38 -3.49 7.28 -34.10
C ARG A 38 -3.26 5.99 -33.32
N LEU A 39 -3.78 5.93 -32.10
CA LEU A 39 -3.78 4.74 -31.25
C LEU A 39 -4.80 3.75 -31.81
N SER A 40 -4.33 2.59 -32.25
CA SER A 40 -5.17 1.41 -32.38
C SER A 40 -5.58 0.91 -30.99
N THR A 41 -6.76 0.29 -30.92
CA THR A 41 -7.45 -0.39 -29.78
C THR A 41 -8.17 0.47 -28.74
N ASN A 42 -9.49 0.26 -28.64
CA ASN A 42 -10.36 0.67 -27.54
C ASN A 42 -9.94 -0.03 -26.24
N MET A 43 -8.91 0.48 -25.56
CA MET A 43 -8.53 0.00 -24.23
C MET A 43 -9.48 0.54 -23.16
N THR A 44 -9.85 -0.30 -22.19
CA THR A 44 -10.59 0.18 -21.02
C THR A 44 -9.69 1.02 -20.12
N GLN A 45 -10.28 1.94 -19.34
CA GLN A 45 -9.55 2.75 -18.36
C GLN A 45 -8.72 1.87 -17.40
N THR A 46 -9.29 0.73 -16.97
CA THR A 46 -8.60 -0.24 -16.11
C THR A 46 -7.36 -0.83 -16.77
N GLN A 47 -7.46 -1.26 -18.04
CA GLN A 47 -6.30 -1.79 -18.77
C GLN A 47 -5.21 -0.73 -18.95
N PHE A 48 -5.60 0.52 -19.14
CA PHE A 48 -4.65 1.63 -19.21
C PHE A 48 -3.92 1.82 -17.89
N SER A 49 -4.63 1.85 -16.75
CA SER A 49 -4.03 1.95 -15.41
C SER A 49 -3.06 0.80 -15.12
N GLU A 50 -3.40 -0.44 -15.49
CA GLU A 50 -2.50 -1.59 -15.37
C GLU A 50 -1.23 -1.45 -16.20
N GLN A 51 -1.33 -0.92 -17.43
CA GLN A 51 -0.17 -0.68 -18.26
C GLN A 51 0.72 0.43 -17.69
N GLN A 52 0.13 1.51 -17.16
CA GLN A 52 0.90 2.57 -16.50
C GLN A 52 1.63 2.04 -15.26
N PHE A 53 0.94 1.22 -14.46
CA PHE A 53 1.58 0.51 -13.35
C PHE A 53 2.78 -0.32 -13.81
N MET A 54 2.60 -1.16 -14.82
CA MET A 54 3.70 -2.01 -15.29
C MET A 54 4.87 -1.21 -15.86
N LYS A 55 4.61 -0.06 -16.49
CA LYS A 55 5.66 0.88 -16.90
C LYS A 55 6.40 1.44 -15.69
N TRP A 56 5.67 1.86 -14.65
CA TRP A 56 6.26 2.35 -13.40
C TRP A 56 7.11 1.28 -12.71
N VAL A 57 6.59 0.05 -12.55
CA VAL A 57 7.33 -1.06 -11.93
C VAL A 57 8.61 -1.40 -12.70
N ARG A 58 8.53 -1.48 -14.04
CA ARG A 58 9.72 -1.71 -14.89
C ARG A 58 10.72 -0.57 -14.77
N PHE A 59 10.25 0.68 -14.77
CA PHE A 59 11.10 1.83 -14.56
C PHE A 59 11.81 1.76 -13.20
N VAL A 60 11.08 1.58 -12.11
CA VAL A 60 11.64 1.45 -10.76
C VAL A 60 12.67 0.32 -10.70
N GLY A 61 12.33 -0.87 -11.21
CA GLY A 61 13.23 -2.01 -11.22
C GLY A 61 14.43 -1.89 -12.18
N SER A 62 14.43 -0.89 -13.06
CA SER A 62 15.57 -0.60 -13.96
C SER A 62 16.57 0.40 -13.36
N LEU A 63 16.23 1.06 -12.26
CA LEU A 63 17.13 2.01 -11.60
C LEU A 63 18.31 1.25 -10.99
N ARG A 64 19.54 1.72 -11.25
CA ARG A 64 20.78 1.06 -10.78
C ARG A 64 20.85 0.85 -9.27
N HIS A 65 20.20 1.73 -8.51
CA HIS A 65 20.16 1.66 -7.05
C HIS A 65 18.97 0.86 -6.52
N SER A 66 18.00 0.47 -7.36
CA SER A 66 16.80 -0.21 -6.89
C SER A 66 17.14 -1.58 -6.30
N LEU A 67 16.65 -1.83 -5.09
CA LEU A 67 16.63 -3.18 -4.51
C LEU A 67 15.60 -4.10 -5.20
N PHE A 68 14.72 -3.56 -6.04
CA PHE A 68 13.68 -4.31 -6.72
C PHE A 68 14.12 -4.76 -8.12
N LYS A 69 13.80 -6.02 -8.47
CA LYS A 69 14.09 -6.56 -9.80
C LYS A 69 13.05 -6.14 -10.84
N GLU A 70 13.41 -6.25 -12.12
CA GLU A 70 12.44 -6.11 -13.21
C GLU A 70 11.29 -7.14 -13.07
N ALA A 71 10.07 -6.68 -13.32
CA ALA A 71 8.85 -7.44 -13.14
C ALA A 71 8.34 -8.05 -14.46
N LYS A 72 8.01 -9.34 -14.45
CA LYS A 72 7.41 -10.07 -15.59
C LYS A 72 5.95 -10.41 -15.31
N ASN A 73 5.07 -9.41 -15.39
CA ASN A 73 3.64 -9.60 -15.18
C ASN A 73 2.94 -10.14 -16.44
N LYS A 74 2.01 -11.09 -16.27
CA LYS A 74 1.14 -11.64 -17.32
C LYS A 74 -0.21 -10.93 -17.29
N LEU A 75 -0.40 -9.81 -18.01
CA LEU A 75 -1.62 -9.00 -17.88
C LEU A 75 -2.91 -9.66 -18.42
N PHE A 76 -2.77 -10.56 -19.40
CA PHE A 76 -3.93 -11.22 -20.01
C PHE A 76 -4.30 -12.49 -19.24
N PRO A 77 -5.59 -12.70 -18.94
CA PRO A 77 -6.04 -13.89 -18.24
C PRO A 77 -5.84 -15.15 -19.08
N SER A 78 -5.38 -16.21 -18.43
CA SER A 78 -5.35 -17.56 -18.99
C SER A 78 -6.73 -18.21 -18.90
N TYR A 79 -7.43 -17.99 -17.77
CA TYR A 79 -8.83 -18.37 -17.60
C TYR A 79 -9.50 -17.53 -16.50
N THR A 80 -10.82 -17.71 -16.34
CA THR A 80 -11.65 -17.02 -15.36
C THR A 80 -12.47 -18.00 -14.54
N ILE A 81 -12.59 -17.74 -13.24
CA ILE A 81 -13.46 -18.43 -12.29
C ILE A 81 -14.47 -17.41 -11.75
N THR A 82 -15.69 -17.84 -11.46
CA THR A 82 -16.76 -17.00 -10.89
C THR A 82 -17.08 -17.42 -9.45
N VAL A 83 -17.09 -16.44 -8.55
CA VAL A 83 -17.56 -16.58 -7.17
C VAL A 83 -18.93 -15.92 -7.03
N ASN A 84 -19.93 -16.70 -6.63
CA ASN A 84 -21.30 -16.25 -6.43
C ASN A 84 -21.92 -16.95 -5.21
N LYS A 85 -22.58 -16.19 -4.33
CA LYS A 85 -23.27 -16.78 -3.16
C LYS A 85 -24.38 -17.76 -3.57
N ASN A 86 -24.97 -17.58 -4.75
CA ASN A 86 -25.89 -18.55 -5.36
C ASN A 86 -25.08 -19.68 -6.06
N SER A 87 -25.19 -20.91 -5.55
CA SER A 87 -24.49 -22.09 -6.12
C SER A 87 -24.82 -22.41 -7.57
N MET A 88 -25.98 -21.97 -8.06
CA MET A 88 -26.39 -22.27 -9.44
C MET A 88 -25.82 -21.25 -10.44
N ALA A 89 -25.10 -20.22 -9.97
CA ALA A 89 -24.70 -19.07 -10.77
C ALA A 89 -23.22 -18.68 -10.59
N GLY A 90 -22.39 -19.60 -10.08
CA GLY A 90 -20.94 -19.43 -9.95
C GLY A 90 -20.25 -20.77 -9.69
N ASP A 91 -18.95 -20.81 -9.95
CA ASP A 91 -18.12 -22.00 -9.73
C ASP A 91 -17.88 -22.25 -8.23
N PHE A 92 -17.81 -21.17 -7.44
CA PHE A 92 -17.60 -21.20 -5.98
C PHE A 92 -18.53 -20.24 -5.25
N ARG A 93 -18.77 -20.50 -3.96
CA ARG A 93 -19.56 -19.60 -3.09
C ARG A 93 -18.71 -18.65 -2.25
N SER A 94 -17.45 -18.98 -2.00
CA SER A 94 -16.49 -18.17 -1.25
C SER A 94 -15.30 -17.80 -2.13
N ILE A 95 -14.62 -16.71 -1.76
CA ILE A 95 -13.40 -16.27 -2.43
C ILE A 95 -12.24 -17.22 -2.07
N GLN A 96 -12.18 -17.67 -0.81
CA GLN A 96 -11.14 -18.58 -0.35
C GLN A 96 -11.19 -19.94 -1.08
N ASP A 97 -12.37 -20.54 -1.27
CA ASP A 97 -12.48 -21.83 -1.99
C ASP A 97 -12.02 -21.70 -3.46
N ALA A 98 -12.33 -20.57 -4.11
CA ALA A 98 -11.84 -20.31 -5.47
C ALA A 98 -10.31 -20.22 -5.51
N ILE A 99 -9.69 -19.56 -4.53
CA ILE A 99 -8.22 -19.50 -4.39
C ILE A 99 -7.65 -20.89 -4.09
N ASP A 100 -8.33 -21.70 -3.29
CA ASP A 100 -7.88 -23.04 -2.90
C ASP A 100 -8.00 -24.08 -4.00
N SER A 101 -8.90 -23.85 -4.97
CA SER A 101 -8.97 -24.66 -6.20
C SER A 101 -7.77 -24.51 -7.14
N LEU A 102 -6.99 -23.44 -6.99
CA LEU A 102 -5.83 -23.18 -7.85
C LEU A 102 -4.65 -24.10 -7.49
N PRO A 103 -3.77 -24.42 -8.47
CA PRO A 103 -2.55 -25.18 -8.20
C PRO A 103 -1.72 -24.56 -7.07
N PHE A 104 -1.03 -25.41 -6.29
CA PHE A 104 -0.17 -24.97 -5.20
C PHE A 104 0.88 -23.94 -5.67
N VAL A 105 1.46 -24.15 -6.85
CA VAL A 105 2.27 -23.16 -7.57
C VAL A 105 1.48 -22.67 -8.77
N ASN A 106 0.97 -21.45 -8.71
CA ASN A 106 0.27 -20.84 -9.84
C ASN A 106 1.24 -20.00 -10.69
N GLN A 107 1.31 -20.32 -11.98
CA GLN A 107 2.17 -19.61 -12.94
C GLN A 107 1.37 -18.81 -13.97
N GLU A 108 0.04 -18.92 -13.97
CA GLU A 108 -0.84 -18.33 -14.98
C GLU A 108 -1.73 -17.24 -14.40
N ARG A 109 -2.12 -16.24 -15.21
CA ARG A 109 -3.04 -15.22 -14.69
C ARG A 109 -4.45 -15.78 -14.63
N VAL A 110 -4.96 -15.92 -13.41
CA VAL A 110 -6.34 -16.35 -13.16
C VAL A 110 -7.14 -15.14 -12.71
N VAL A 111 -8.29 -14.92 -13.33
CA VAL A 111 -9.25 -13.90 -12.88
C VAL A 111 -10.36 -14.58 -12.09
N ILE A 112 -10.51 -14.21 -10.83
CA ILE A 112 -11.63 -14.61 -9.98
C ILE A 112 -12.63 -13.46 -9.96
N LYS A 113 -13.73 -13.62 -10.70
CA LYS A 113 -14.83 -12.65 -10.76
C LYS A 113 -15.75 -12.88 -9.57
N VAL A 114 -15.82 -11.91 -8.68
CA VAL A 114 -16.65 -11.95 -7.48
C VAL A 114 -17.92 -11.15 -7.73
N GLN A 115 -19.06 -11.84 -7.74
CA GLN A 115 -20.36 -11.22 -7.98
C GLN A 115 -20.74 -10.25 -6.86
N ALA A 116 -21.81 -9.47 -7.09
CA ALA A 116 -22.32 -8.56 -6.07
C ALA A 116 -22.75 -9.32 -4.81
N GLY A 117 -22.39 -8.82 -3.64
CA GLY A 117 -22.69 -9.43 -2.35
C GLY A 117 -21.71 -9.04 -1.26
N VAL A 118 -22.10 -9.33 -0.03
CA VAL A 118 -21.24 -9.27 1.16
C VAL A 118 -20.75 -10.67 1.48
N TYR A 119 -19.43 -10.85 1.45
CA TYR A 119 -18.70 -12.09 1.72
C TYR A 119 -18.04 -11.94 3.09
N THR A 120 -18.61 -12.58 4.11
CA THR A 120 -18.04 -12.58 5.46
C THR A 120 -17.10 -13.77 5.61
N GLU A 121 -15.84 -13.59 5.25
CA GLU A 121 -14.80 -14.62 5.25
C GLU A 121 -13.42 -13.99 5.45
N LYS A 122 -12.48 -14.75 6.01
CA LYS A 122 -11.06 -14.43 5.93
C LYS A 122 -10.48 -15.03 4.68
N VAL A 123 -9.72 -14.23 3.93
CA VAL A 123 -9.06 -14.67 2.71
C VAL A 123 -7.55 -14.57 2.86
N ASN A 124 -6.83 -15.63 2.50
CA ASN A 124 -5.38 -15.66 2.46
C ASN A 124 -4.89 -16.24 1.13
N ILE A 125 -4.13 -15.44 0.38
CA ILE A 125 -3.43 -15.88 -0.82
C ILE A 125 -1.98 -16.24 -0.43
N PRO A 126 -1.59 -17.52 -0.47
CA PRO A 126 -0.23 -17.98 -0.18
C PRO A 126 0.78 -17.48 -1.21
N ALA A 127 2.05 -17.36 -0.81
CA ALA A 127 3.11 -16.77 -1.65
C ALA A 127 3.31 -17.44 -3.03
N LEU A 128 3.04 -18.74 -3.14
CA LEU A 128 3.22 -19.50 -4.38
C LEU A 128 2.03 -19.41 -5.35
N LYS A 129 0.93 -18.75 -4.95
CA LYS A 129 -0.24 -18.50 -5.80
C LYS A 129 -0.15 -17.12 -6.47
N SER A 130 0.86 -16.95 -7.32
CA SER A 130 1.13 -15.70 -8.07
C SER A 130 0.04 -15.41 -9.11
N PHE A 131 0.04 -14.20 -9.70
CA PHE A 131 -0.79 -13.84 -10.86
C PHE A 131 -2.31 -13.95 -10.67
N ILE A 132 -2.81 -13.88 -9.43
CA ILE A 132 -4.26 -13.84 -9.17
C ILE A 132 -4.80 -12.43 -9.41
N THR A 133 -5.95 -12.35 -10.06
CA THR A 133 -6.78 -11.13 -10.15
C THR A 133 -8.09 -11.37 -9.41
N ILE A 134 -8.46 -10.50 -8.49
CA ILE A 134 -9.81 -10.45 -7.91
C ILE A 134 -10.56 -9.29 -8.55
N GLU A 135 -11.69 -9.57 -9.19
CA GLU A 135 -12.51 -8.56 -9.86
C GLU A 135 -13.93 -8.58 -9.32
N GLY A 136 -14.31 -7.55 -8.57
CA GLY A 136 -15.68 -7.38 -8.08
C GLY A 136 -16.62 -6.81 -9.13
N ALA A 137 -17.93 -6.96 -8.91
CA ALA A 137 -18.98 -6.38 -9.75
C ALA A 137 -19.14 -4.84 -9.59
N GLY A 138 -18.25 -4.20 -8.83
CA GLY A 138 -18.33 -2.82 -8.40
C GLY A 138 -17.98 -2.69 -6.93
N ALA A 139 -17.16 -1.72 -6.55
CA ALA A 139 -16.66 -1.65 -5.18
C ALA A 139 -17.79 -1.38 -4.16
N ASP A 140 -18.86 -0.69 -4.57
CA ASP A 140 -20.07 -0.50 -3.76
C ASP A 140 -20.99 -1.73 -3.69
N LYS A 141 -20.74 -2.74 -4.52
CA LYS A 141 -21.60 -3.92 -4.68
C LYS A 141 -20.97 -5.21 -4.16
N THR A 142 -19.65 -5.29 -4.17
CA THR A 142 -18.89 -6.48 -3.76
C THR A 142 -17.99 -6.13 -2.59
N VAL A 143 -18.30 -6.70 -1.41
CA VAL A 143 -17.57 -6.45 -0.16
C VAL A 143 -17.11 -7.77 0.44
N VAL A 144 -15.81 -7.90 0.72
CA VAL A 144 -15.28 -8.93 1.61
C VAL A 144 -14.99 -8.33 2.97
N GLN A 145 -15.48 -8.96 4.04
CA GLN A 145 -15.39 -8.42 5.39
C GLN A 145 -15.07 -9.45 6.47
N TRP A 146 -14.32 -9.03 7.47
CA TRP A 146 -14.08 -9.77 8.70
C TRP A 146 -13.87 -8.80 9.88
N GLY A 147 -13.82 -9.30 11.12
CA GLY A 147 -13.85 -8.47 12.33
C GLY A 147 -12.72 -8.75 13.32
N ASP A 148 -11.57 -9.22 12.85
CA ASP A 148 -10.44 -9.53 13.73
C ASP A 148 -9.69 -8.25 14.15
N THR A 149 -9.21 -8.25 15.38
CA THR A 149 -8.27 -7.27 15.92
C THR A 149 -6.97 -7.96 16.29
N ALA A 150 -5.91 -7.18 16.58
CA ALA A 150 -4.66 -7.73 17.11
C ALA A 150 -4.87 -8.54 18.41
N GLN A 151 -5.90 -8.21 19.20
CA GLN A 151 -6.29 -8.91 20.42
C GLN A 151 -7.17 -10.15 20.21
N THR A 152 -7.70 -10.39 19.00
CA THR A 152 -8.49 -11.59 18.75
C THR A 152 -7.67 -12.83 19.13
N ILE A 153 -8.26 -13.73 19.90
CA ILE A 153 -7.60 -14.96 20.35
C ILE A 153 -7.62 -15.98 19.22
N GLY A 154 -6.44 -16.39 18.77
CA GLY A 154 -6.28 -17.42 17.74
C GLY A 154 -6.37 -18.83 18.31
N GLY A 155 -6.28 -19.84 17.43
CA GLY A 155 -6.39 -21.26 17.83
C GLY A 155 -5.32 -21.77 18.81
N LYS A 156 -4.26 -20.99 19.07
CA LYS A 156 -3.22 -21.28 20.08
C LYS A 156 -3.51 -20.64 21.44
N GLY A 157 -4.68 -20.02 21.64
CA GLY A 157 -5.05 -19.33 22.88
C GLY A 157 -4.31 -18.01 23.10
N GLN A 158 -3.67 -17.45 22.07
CA GLN A 158 -2.89 -16.21 22.14
C GLN A 158 -3.46 -15.15 21.18
N PRO A 159 -3.28 -13.85 21.46
CA PRO A 159 -3.59 -12.78 20.53
C PRO A 159 -2.92 -13.00 19.17
N ILE A 160 -3.68 -12.88 18.09
CA ILE A 160 -3.16 -13.12 16.73
C ILE A 160 -2.22 -12.01 16.24
N GLY A 161 -2.28 -10.82 16.84
CA GLY A 161 -1.49 -9.65 16.45
C GLY A 161 -1.98 -8.98 15.16
N THR A 162 -1.51 -7.76 14.90
CA THR A 162 -1.93 -6.93 13.75
C THR A 162 -1.75 -7.65 12.42
N TYR A 163 -0.64 -8.38 12.24
CA TYR A 163 -0.35 -9.07 10.98
C TYR A 163 -1.43 -10.08 10.58
N ASN A 164 -1.99 -10.79 11.56
CA ASN A 164 -2.98 -11.84 11.35
C ASN A 164 -4.42 -11.33 11.46
N SER A 165 -4.65 -10.07 11.86
CA SER A 165 -6.00 -9.49 11.92
C SER A 165 -6.58 -9.13 10.54
N ALA A 166 -5.76 -9.23 9.48
CA ALA A 166 -6.18 -8.96 8.11
C ALA A 166 -7.41 -9.77 7.69
N THR A 167 -8.44 -9.07 7.22
CA THR A 167 -9.59 -9.68 6.53
C THR A 167 -9.13 -10.35 5.23
N PHE A 168 -8.31 -9.65 4.46
CA PHE A 168 -7.76 -10.14 3.20
C PHE A 168 -6.23 -10.04 3.21
N ALA A 169 -5.54 -11.17 3.19
CA ALA A 169 -4.08 -11.25 3.22
C ALA A 169 -3.53 -11.74 1.88
N VAL A 170 -2.67 -10.96 1.25
CA VAL A 170 -2.00 -11.32 -0.01
C VAL A 170 -0.51 -11.45 0.22
N ASN A 171 0.04 -12.64 0.00
CA ASN A 171 1.47 -12.90 0.15
C ASN A 171 2.15 -13.22 -1.19
N SER A 172 1.40 -13.25 -2.30
CA SER A 172 1.92 -13.61 -3.63
C SER A 172 2.16 -12.39 -4.52
N PRO A 173 3.17 -12.46 -5.40
CA PRO A 173 3.46 -11.39 -6.33
C PRO A 173 2.46 -11.33 -7.49
N TYR A 174 2.46 -10.19 -8.19
CA TYR A 174 1.63 -9.92 -9.37
C TYR A 174 0.12 -9.96 -9.09
N PHE A 175 -0.29 -9.69 -7.85
CA PHE A 175 -1.70 -9.63 -7.49
C PHE A 175 -2.38 -8.41 -8.12
N ILE A 176 -3.63 -8.56 -8.55
CA ILE A 176 -4.45 -7.43 -9.01
C ILE A 176 -5.81 -7.49 -8.31
N ALA A 177 -6.29 -6.37 -7.77
CA ALA A 177 -7.66 -6.22 -7.33
C ALA A 177 -8.36 -5.10 -8.10
N LYS A 178 -9.62 -5.33 -8.47
CA LYS A 178 -10.46 -4.39 -9.21
C LYS A 178 -11.84 -4.30 -8.59
N ASN A 179 -12.33 -3.07 -8.41
CA ASN A 179 -13.75 -2.80 -8.15
C ASN A 179 -14.35 -3.66 -7.03
N ILE A 180 -13.63 -3.80 -5.92
CA ILE A 180 -14.02 -4.60 -4.75
C ILE A 180 -13.67 -3.83 -3.47
N THR A 181 -14.48 -4.01 -2.43
CA THR A 181 -14.24 -3.46 -1.09
C THR A 181 -13.65 -4.52 -0.16
N PHE A 182 -12.54 -4.18 0.49
CA PHE A 182 -11.97 -4.93 1.61
C PHE A 182 -12.31 -4.19 2.91
N LYS A 183 -12.93 -4.88 3.86
CA LYS A 183 -13.43 -4.25 5.09
C LYS A 183 -13.03 -5.00 6.34
N ASN A 184 -12.47 -4.31 7.32
CA ASN A 184 -12.50 -4.76 8.71
C ASN A 184 -13.69 -4.10 9.41
N THR A 185 -14.54 -4.89 10.09
CA THR A 185 -15.76 -4.39 10.72
C THR A 185 -15.54 -3.80 12.12
N THR A 186 -14.31 -3.82 12.63
CA THR A 186 -13.97 -3.24 13.94
C THR A 186 -14.20 -1.73 13.92
N PRO A 187 -14.92 -1.16 14.92
CA PRO A 187 -15.18 0.27 14.97
C PRO A 187 -13.93 1.07 15.36
N VAL A 188 -14.03 2.40 15.26
CA VAL A 188 -13.00 3.33 15.73
C VAL A 188 -12.72 3.08 17.22
N PRO A 189 -11.48 2.73 17.60
CA PRO A 189 -11.17 2.48 19.00
C PRO A 189 -11.16 3.78 19.79
N ALA A 190 -11.46 3.67 21.09
CA ALA A 190 -11.26 4.78 22.02
C ALA A 190 -9.78 5.20 22.06
N PRO A 191 -9.46 6.49 22.27
CA PRO A 191 -8.08 6.94 22.42
C PRO A 191 -7.31 6.13 23.48
N GLY A 192 -6.12 5.66 23.13
CA GLY A 192 -5.27 4.86 24.02
C GLY A 192 -5.66 3.39 24.18
N ALA A 193 -6.69 2.91 23.46
CA ALA A 193 -7.05 1.50 23.52
C ALA A 193 -5.93 0.60 23.00
N VAL A 194 -5.59 -0.43 23.77
CA VAL A 194 -4.53 -1.39 23.44
C VAL A 194 -5.09 -2.49 22.55
N GLY A 195 -4.33 -2.91 21.55
CA GLY A 195 -4.60 -4.12 20.77
C GLY A 195 -5.81 -4.05 19.82
N LYS A 196 -6.25 -2.84 19.46
CA LYS A 196 -7.42 -2.60 18.60
C LYS A 196 -7.08 -2.43 17.11
N GLN A 197 -5.82 -2.65 16.72
CA GLN A 197 -5.40 -2.67 15.32
C GLN A 197 -6.20 -3.73 14.55
N ALA A 198 -6.80 -3.36 13.42
CA ALA A 198 -7.78 -4.18 12.74
C ALA A 198 -7.66 -4.01 11.21
N VAL A 199 -6.90 -4.91 10.59
CA VAL A 199 -6.50 -4.77 9.19
C VAL A 199 -7.61 -5.22 8.24
N ALA A 200 -7.96 -4.39 7.26
CA ALA A 200 -8.89 -4.72 6.18
C ALA A 200 -8.17 -5.47 5.05
N LEU A 201 -7.00 -4.97 4.63
CA LEU A 201 -6.16 -5.67 3.67
C LEU A 201 -4.69 -5.58 4.06
N ARG A 202 -3.99 -6.71 3.95
CA ARG A 202 -2.53 -6.79 4.02
C ARG A 202 -1.97 -7.27 2.69
N ILE A 203 -0.96 -6.58 2.18
CA ILE A 203 -0.22 -6.97 0.97
C ILE A 203 1.29 -7.07 1.26
N SER A 204 1.82 -8.29 1.13
CA SER A 204 3.25 -8.60 1.29
C SER A 204 3.89 -9.05 -0.04
N GLY A 205 3.13 -9.12 -1.12
CA GLY A 205 3.55 -9.64 -2.41
C GLY A 205 3.95 -8.52 -3.38
N ASP A 206 5.13 -8.63 -3.97
CA ASP A 206 5.65 -7.59 -4.88
C ASP A 206 4.80 -7.43 -6.16
N THR A 207 4.79 -6.23 -6.73
CA THR A 207 4.14 -5.89 -8.02
C THR A 207 2.62 -6.04 -8.02
N ALA A 208 1.95 -5.60 -6.95
CA ALA A 208 0.50 -5.61 -6.85
C ALA A 208 -0.17 -4.31 -7.34
N ALA A 209 -1.37 -4.42 -7.90
CA ALA A 209 -2.18 -3.27 -8.29
C ALA A 209 -3.60 -3.34 -7.73
N PHE A 210 -4.14 -2.19 -7.32
CA PHE A 210 -5.49 -2.02 -6.81
C PHE A 210 -6.17 -0.89 -7.58
N LEU A 211 -7.28 -1.19 -8.26
CA LEU A 211 -7.91 -0.28 -9.21
C LEU A 211 -9.39 -0.11 -8.86
N GLY A 212 -9.80 1.10 -8.47
CA GLY A 212 -11.19 1.36 -8.08
C GLY A 212 -11.63 0.57 -6.84
N CYS A 213 -10.69 0.17 -5.98
CA CYS A 213 -10.98 -0.58 -4.76
C CYS A 213 -11.35 0.34 -3.59
N LYS A 214 -12.04 -0.21 -2.59
CA LYS A 214 -12.21 0.45 -1.29
C LYS A 214 -11.55 -0.34 -0.17
N PHE A 215 -10.96 0.37 0.77
CA PHE A 215 -10.36 -0.19 1.99
C PHE A 215 -11.02 0.49 3.18
N LEU A 216 -11.82 -0.27 3.92
CA LEU A 216 -12.65 0.27 5.00
C LEU A 216 -12.22 -0.35 6.33
N GLY A 217 -11.89 0.49 7.30
CA GLY A 217 -11.47 0.07 8.63
C GLY A 217 -11.33 1.27 9.54
N ALA A 218 -10.71 1.08 10.69
CA ALA A 218 -10.43 2.14 11.64
C ALA A 218 -8.93 2.27 11.86
N GLN A 219 -8.41 1.65 12.93
CA GLN A 219 -6.97 1.62 13.18
C GLN A 219 -6.32 0.55 12.31
N ASP A 220 -5.23 0.90 11.62
CA ASP A 220 -4.42 0.00 10.80
C ASP A 220 -5.20 -0.61 9.59
N THR A 221 -6.05 0.17 8.90
CA THR A 221 -6.90 -0.34 7.80
C THR A 221 -6.14 -1.06 6.69
N LEU A 222 -5.13 -0.41 6.10
CA LEU A 222 -4.35 -0.91 4.97
C LEU A 222 -2.91 -1.18 5.42
N TYR A 223 -2.59 -2.46 5.59
CA TYR A 223 -1.24 -2.91 5.88
C TYR A 223 -0.47 -3.13 4.57
N ASP A 224 0.07 -2.04 4.06
CA ASP A 224 0.92 -1.96 2.88
C ASP A 224 2.35 -2.45 3.21
N HIS A 225 2.43 -3.75 3.52
CA HIS A 225 3.51 -4.34 4.31
C HIS A 225 4.85 -4.34 3.57
N LEU A 226 4.96 -5.01 2.42
CA LEU A 226 6.21 -5.19 1.68
C LEU A 226 5.94 -5.36 0.17
N GLY A 227 6.84 -4.83 -0.67
CA GLY A 227 6.75 -4.95 -2.13
C GLY A 227 6.56 -3.60 -2.83
N ARG A 228 6.29 -3.64 -4.15
CA ARG A 228 5.91 -2.47 -4.96
C ARG A 228 4.44 -2.51 -5.29
N HIS A 229 3.68 -1.51 -4.86
CA HIS A 229 2.23 -1.49 -5.07
C HIS A 229 1.74 -0.21 -5.71
N TYR A 230 0.64 -0.33 -6.44
CA TYR A 230 -0.03 0.80 -7.07
C TYR A 230 -1.51 0.79 -6.77
N TYR A 231 -1.98 1.91 -6.24
CA TYR A 231 -3.37 2.15 -5.91
C TYR A 231 -3.85 3.27 -6.81
N LYS A 232 -4.84 3.00 -7.65
CA LYS A 232 -5.37 3.98 -8.61
C LYS A 232 -6.87 4.11 -8.44
N ASP A 233 -7.31 5.34 -8.25
CA ASP A 233 -8.73 5.69 -8.11
C ASP A 233 -9.41 4.92 -6.95
N CYS A 234 -8.66 4.64 -5.87
CA CYS A 234 -9.13 3.90 -4.71
C CYS A 234 -9.69 4.84 -3.62
N TYR A 235 -10.58 4.30 -2.78
CA TYR A 235 -11.03 4.95 -1.54
C TYR A 235 -10.43 4.23 -0.34
N ILE A 236 -9.81 4.96 0.59
CA ILE A 236 -9.17 4.40 1.78
C ILE A 236 -9.65 5.16 3.01
N GLU A 237 -10.21 4.44 3.97
CA GLU A 237 -10.81 5.02 5.18
C GLU A 237 -10.19 4.45 6.46
N GLY A 238 -9.94 5.31 7.43
CA GLY A 238 -9.53 4.89 8.76
C GLY A 238 -9.28 6.03 9.74
N SER A 239 -8.76 5.71 10.91
CA SER A 239 -8.55 6.67 12.00
C SER A 239 -7.07 6.86 12.32
N VAL A 240 -6.42 5.83 12.86
CA VAL A 240 -5.03 5.87 13.32
C VAL A 240 -4.19 4.95 12.47
N ASP A 241 -3.07 5.47 11.95
CA ASP A 241 -2.08 4.74 11.16
C ASP A 241 -2.69 3.91 10.03
N PHE A 242 -3.78 4.41 9.43
CA PHE A 242 -4.64 3.56 8.63
C PHE A 242 -4.07 3.21 7.24
N ILE A 243 -2.95 3.81 6.84
CA ILE A 243 -2.05 3.32 5.79
C ILE A 243 -0.65 3.14 6.39
N PHE A 244 -0.20 1.91 6.58
CA PHE A 244 1.05 1.63 7.28
C PHE A 244 1.81 0.45 6.68
N GLY A 245 3.11 0.37 6.97
CA GLY A 245 4.00 -0.66 6.43
C GLY A 245 5.30 -0.10 5.85
N ASN A 246 6.02 -0.93 5.09
CA ASN A 246 7.33 -0.60 4.54
C ASN A 246 7.43 -0.94 3.04
N SER A 247 6.34 -0.90 2.29
CA SER A 247 6.38 -1.07 0.84
C SER A 247 6.87 0.19 0.11
N LEU A 248 7.14 0.05 -1.19
CA LEU A 248 7.28 1.16 -2.13
C LEU A 248 5.95 1.32 -2.88
N SER A 249 5.16 2.32 -2.51
CA SER A 249 3.80 2.45 -3.04
C SER A 249 3.50 3.80 -3.66
N LEU A 250 2.76 3.74 -4.77
CA LEU A 250 2.19 4.91 -5.42
C LEU A 250 0.66 4.85 -5.32
N PHE A 251 0.10 5.84 -4.65
CA PHE A 251 -1.33 6.14 -4.58
C PHE A 251 -1.61 7.29 -5.54
N GLU A 252 -2.40 7.05 -6.58
CA GLU A 252 -2.68 8.02 -7.62
C GLU A 252 -4.19 8.24 -7.78
N GLY A 253 -4.67 9.48 -7.69
CA GLY A 253 -6.10 9.76 -7.83
C GLY A 253 -6.96 9.17 -6.70
N CYS A 254 -6.34 8.74 -5.58
CA CYS A 254 -7.05 8.12 -4.48
C CYS A 254 -7.76 9.15 -3.60
N HIS A 255 -8.89 8.76 -3.03
CA HIS A 255 -9.56 9.49 -1.96
C HIS A 255 -9.24 8.83 -0.63
N VAL A 256 -8.55 9.57 0.22
CA VAL A 256 -8.16 9.18 1.57
C VAL A 256 -9.05 9.92 2.57
N HIS A 257 -9.81 9.17 3.37
CA HIS A 257 -10.84 9.71 4.24
C HIS A 257 -10.62 9.31 5.70
N ALA A 258 -10.34 10.30 6.56
CA ALA A 258 -10.19 10.07 7.98
C ALA A 258 -11.55 10.01 8.68
N ILE A 259 -11.73 9.02 9.56
CA ILE A 259 -12.89 8.88 10.45
C ILE A 259 -12.46 8.98 11.93
N ALA A 260 -11.42 9.76 12.21
CA ALA A 260 -10.92 9.94 13.56
C ALA A 260 -11.94 10.73 14.39
N GLN A 261 -12.16 10.30 15.65
CA GLN A 261 -13.06 10.99 16.58
C GLN A 261 -12.38 12.20 17.25
N THR A 262 -11.08 12.11 17.51
CA THR A 262 -10.30 13.17 18.17
C THR A 262 -9.06 13.49 17.35
N THR A 263 -8.07 12.59 17.38
CA THR A 263 -6.81 12.71 16.64
C THR A 263 -6.55 11.42 15.88
N GLY A 264 -6.11 11.56 14.63
CA GLY A 264 -5.76 10.45 13.75
C GLY A 264 -4.38 10.63 13.13
N ALA A 265 -3.97 9.61 12.38
CA ALA A 265 -2.80 9.68 11.52
C ALA A 265 -3.07 8.92 10.23
N LEU A 266 -2.82 9.58 9.09
CA LEU A 266 -3.04 9.00 7.77
C LEU A 266 -2.03 7.89 7.50
N THR A 267 -0.74 8.18 7.69
CA THR A 267 0.32 7.21 7.44
C THR A 267 1.12 6.81 8.68
N ALA A 268 1.63 5.58 8.70
CA ALA A 268 2.71 5.15 9.57
C ALA A 268 3.73 4.33 8.79
N GLN A 269 4.66 5.02 8.12
CA GLN A 269 5.63 4.38 7.24
C GLN A 269 6.84 3.87 8.06
N GLY A 270 7.21 2.62 7.82
CA GLY A 270 8.11 1.82 8.65
C GLY A 270 9.55 1.67 8.13
N ARG A 271 10.01 2.55 7.24
CA ARG A 271 11.36 2.46 6.65
C ARG A 271 12.43 2.56 7.72
N SER A 272 13.31 1.56 7.73
CA SER A 272 14.27 1.33 8.82
C SER A 272 15.70 1.71 8.48
N SER A 273 16.01 2.02 7.22
CA SER A 273 17.34 2.42 6.77
C SER A 273 17.30 3.30 5.53
N LEU A 274 18.32 4.17 5.37
CA LEU A 274 18.55 4.92 4.12
C LEU A 274 18.80 4.03 2.92
N LEU A 275 19.23 2.78 3.14
CA LEU A 275 19.48 1.80 2.08
C LEU A 275 18.20 1.17 1.52
N GLU A 276 17.07 1.30 2.20
CA GLU A 276 15.79 0.79 1.71
C GLU A 276 15.20 1.74 0.68
N ASP A 277 14.72 1.21 -0.45
CA ASP A 277 14.03 1.98 -1.49
C ASP A 277 12.52 1.98 -1.33
N THR A 278 12.04 2.15 -0.10
CA THR A 278 10.63 2.05 0.28
C THR A 278 10.05 3.43 0.63
N GLY A 279 8.73 3.55 0.68
CA GLY A 279 8.04 4.80 0.98
C GLY A 279 6.69 4.91 0.28
N PHE A 280 5.87 5.85 0.74
CA PHE A 280 4.54 6.09 0.19
C PHE A 280 4.50 7.40 -0.59
N SER A 281 3.96 7.37 -1.81
CA SER A 281 3.77 8.57 -2.63
C SER A 281 2.29 8.72 -2.98
N PHE A 282 1.71 9.87 -2.65
CA PHE A 282 0.34 10.24 -2.96
C PHE A 282 0.34 11.33 -4.03
N VAL A 283 -0.27 11.08 -5.18
CA VAL A 283 -0.24 11.97 -6.34
C VAL A 283 -1.66 12.23 -6.84
N ASN A 284 -2.05 13.50 -6.96
CA ASN A 284 -3.41 13.89 -7.36
C ASN A 284 -4.49 13.26 -6.46
N CYS A 285 -4.19 13.05 -5.19
CA CYS A 285 -5.13 12.47 -4.23
C CYS A 285 -6.00 13.55 -3.58
N LYS A 286 -6.98 13.11 -2.79
CA LYS A 286 -7.77 13.95 -1.90
C LYS A 286 -7.69 13.42 -0.48
N VAL A 287 -7.33 14.27 0.49
CA VAL A 287 -7.39 13.97 1.92
C VAL A 287 -8.54 14.77 2.54
N THR A 288 -9.46 14.07 3.19
CA THR A 288 -10.67 14.64 3.84
C THR A 288 -10.97 13.86 5.11
N GLY A 289 -11.98 14.26 5.87
CA GLY A 289 -12.46 13.44 6.98
C GLY A 289 -12.89 14.23 8.19
N SER A 290 -12.77 13.60 9.35
CA SER A 290 -13.06 14.16 10.67
C SER A 290 -11.87 14.02 11.61
N GLY A 291 -11.90 14.81 12.70
CA GLY A 291 -10.87 14.84 13.71
C GLY A 291 -9.64 15.64 13.28
N ALA A 292 -8.68 15.79 14.19
CA ALA A 292 -7.38 16.40 13.90
C ALA A 292 -6.44 15.33 13.31
N LEU A 293 -5.95 15.53 12.09
CA LEU A 293 -5.21 14.51 11.36
C LEU A 293 -3.74 14.89 11.16
N TYR A 294 -2.83 13.99 11.57
CA TYR A 294 -1.45 14.02 11.08
C TYR A 294 -1.38 13.36 9.70
N LEU A 295 -0.61 13.94 8.77
CA LEU A 295 -0.27 13.33 7.48
C LEU A 295 0.49 12.01 7.67
N GLY A 296 1.26 11.91 8.75
CA GLY A 296 1.88 10.67 9.13
C GLY A 296 2.61 10.73 10.46
N ARG A 297 2.91 9.54 10.96
CA ARG A 297 3.81 9.33 12.09
C ARG A 297 4.99 8.47 11.65
N ALA A 298 6.19 8.84 12.07
CA ALA A 298 7.41 8.12 11.69
C ALA A 298 7.55 6.81 12.48
N TRP A 299 6.88 5.75 12.04
CA TRP A 299 6.98 4.43 12.68
C TRP A 299 8.40 3.87 12.59
N GLY A 300 9.01 3.98 11.41
CA GLY A 300 10.43 3.70 11.18
C GLY A 300 11.31 4.97 11.30
N PRO A 301 12.58 4.83 11.69
CA PRO A 301 13.50 5.97 11.85
C PRO A 301 13.86 6.70 10.55
N PHE A 302 13.60 6.09 9.38
CA PHE A 302 13.83 6.69 8.07
C PHE A 302 12.54 6.78 7.26
N SER A 303 11.40 6.94 7.96
CA SER A 303 10.06 7.04 7.39
C SER A 303 10.02 7.98 6.19
N ARG A 304 9.42 7.53 5.08
CA ARG A 304 9.36 8.31 3.84
C ARG A 304 7.96 8.34 3.26
N VAL A 305 7.35 9.53 3.26
CA VAL A 305 6.02 9.77 2.71
C VAL A 305 6.02 11.08 1.94
N VAL A 306 5.45 11.09 0.73
CA VAL A 306 5.38 12.27 -0.14
C VAL A 306 3.93 12.48 -0.58
N PHE A 307 3.45 13.71 -0.48
CA PHE A 307 2.18 14.15 -1.05
C PHE A 307 2.48 15.19 -2.15
N ALA A 308 1.98 14.95 -3.36
CA ALA A 308 2.15 15.84 -4.50
C ALA A 308 0.78 16.10 -5.16
N TYR A 309 0.50 17.36 -5.48
CA TYR A 309 -0.76 17.79 -6.13
C TYR A 309 -2.01 17.25 -5.42
N THR A 310 -1.93 17.07 -4.11
CA THR A 310 -2.98 16.43 -3.30
C THR A 310 -3.77 17.52 -2.58
N TYR A 311 -5.08 17.50 -2.72
CA TYR A 311 -5.97 18.34 -1.91
C TYR A 311 -5.97 17.83 -0.47
N MET A 312 -5.93 18.74 0.50
CA MET A 312 -6.00 18.43 1.92
C MET A 312 -7.03 19.35 2.59
N ASP A 313 -8.00 18.77 3.30
CA ASP A 313 -8.96 19.53 4.12
C ASP A 313 -8.27 20.23 5.29
N ASP A 314 -9.02 21.14 5.93
CA ASP A 314 -8.62 21.88 7.13
C ASP A 314 -8.51 21.01 8.41
N ILE A 315 -8.77 19.70 8.30
CA ILE A 315 -8.54 18.71 9.36
C ILE A 315 -7.05 18.44 9.63
N ILE A 316 -6.16 18.82 8.70
CA ILE A 316 -4.72 18.58 8.85
C ILE A 316 -4.17 19.47 9.95
N ILE A 317 -3.56 18.85 10.96
CA ILE A 317 -2.85 19.57 12.01
C ILE A 317 -1.75 20.44 11.37
N PRO A 318 -1.62 21.74 11.70
CA PRO A 318 -0.65 22.62 11.04
C PRO A 318 0.81 22.15 11.10
N LYS A 319 1.18 21.40 12.14
CA LYS A 319 2.50 20.73 12.24
C LYS A 319 2.73 19.68 11.14
N GLY A 320 1.66 19.10 10.60
CA GLY A 320 1.64 18.10 9.53
C GLY A 320 2.03 16.69 10.00
N TRP A 321 3.12 16.57 10.75
CA TRP A 321 3.77 15.29 11.03
C TRP A 321 4.05 15.08 12.52
N TYR A 322 4.14 13.81 12.93
CA TYR A 322 4.50 13.42 14.30
C TYR A 322 5.70 12.46 14.30
N ASN A 323 6.75 12.83 15.02
CA ASN A 323 8.02 12.10 15.10
C ASN A 323 7.99 10.90 16.06
N TRP A 324 6.81 10.44 16.47
CA TRP A 324 6.64 9.37 17.47
C TRP A 324 7.21 9.70 18.87
N GLY A 325 7.44 10.98 19.18
CA GLY A 325 8.10 11.42 20.41
C GLY A 325 9.62 11.28 20.39
N ASP A 326 10.20 10.97 19.22
CA ASP A 326 11.63 10.75 19.03
C ASP A 326 12.19 11.80 18.05
N PRO A 327 12.90 12.83 18.55
CA PRO A 327 13.47 13.89 17.72
C PRO A 327 14.44 13.40 16.64
N SER A 328 15.03 12.21 16.78
CA SER A 328 15.93 11.65 15.77
C SER A 328 15.22 11.30 14.45
N ARG A 329 13.88 11.25 14.45
CA ARG A 329 13.02 10.91 13.30
C ARG A 329 12.48 12.11 12.54
N GLU A 330 12.98 13.31 12.83
CA GLU A 330 12.62 14.55 12.11
C GLU A 330 13.50 14.81 10.87
N MET A 331 14.58 14.05 10.70
CA MET A 331 15.54 14.17 9.59
C MET A 331 15.05 13.53 8.28
#